data_AF-A0A355WKZ9-F1
#
_entry.id   AF-A0A355WKZ9-F1
#
_cell.length_a   1.000
_cell.length_b   1.000
_cell.length_c   1.000
_cell.angle_alpha   90.00
_cell.angle_beta   90.00
_cell.angle_gamma   90.00
#
_symmetry.space_group_name_H-M   'P 1'
#
loop_
_entity.id
_entity.type
_entity.pdbx_description
1 polymer ?
#
loop_
_entity_poly.entity_id
_entity_poly.type
_entity_poly.pdbx_seq_one_letter_code
_entity_poly.pdbx_strand_id
1 'polypeptide(L)' 'RTDQAPENFVTIKHMAANLARKTPGRDSIRLRLKTAAWDDDYLANLIKA' A
#
# COMPACT_ATOMS: atom_id res chain seq x y z
N ARG A 1 22.49 5.03 9.13
CA ARG A 1 21.15 4.92 8.49
C ARG A 1 20.27 4.05 9.40
N THR A 2 20.00 4.52 10.61
CA THR A 2 19.22 3.80 11.64
C THR A 2 18.39 4.74 12.51
N ASP A 3 18.63 6.05 12.41
CA ASP A 3 18.13 7.03 13.38
C ASP A 3 16.69 7.49 13.10
N GLN A 4 16.14 7.14 11.93
CA GLN A 4 14.85 7.62 11.42
C GLN A 4 13.85 6.49 11.14
N ALA A 5 13.96 5.37 11.86
CA ALA A 5 13.10 4.22 11.62
C ALA A 5 11.59 4.57 11.72
N PRO A 6 11.10 5.28 12.75
CA PRO A 6 9.69 5.65 12.87
C PRO A 6 9.19 6.49 11.69
N GLU A 7 9.95 7.50 11.27
CA GLU A 7 9.60 8.42 10.19
C GLU A 7 9.55 7.69 8.84
N ASN A 8 10.50 6.79 8.60
CA ASN A 8 10.53 5.98 7.40
C ASN A 8 9.31 5.05 7.30
N PHE A 9 8.90 4.42 8.42
CA PHE A 9 7.70 3.57 8.45
C PHE A 9 6.42 4.36 8.19
N VAL A 10 6.28 5.54 8.79
CA VAL A 10 5.13 6.42 8.55
C VAL A 10 5.08 6.84 7.07
N THR A 11 6.22 7.22 6.51
CA THR A 11 6.32 7.62 5.09
C THR A 11 5.90 6.49 4.16
N ILE A 12 6.42 5.28 4.35
CA ILE A 12 6.08 4.10 3.54
C ILE A 12 4.58 3.77 3.67
N LYS A 13 4.05 3.77 4.89
CA LYS A 13 2.63 3.51 5.13
C LYS A 13 1.74 4.55 4.44
N HIS A 14 2.13 5.82 4.46
CA HIS A 14 1.41 6.88 3.76
C HIS A 14 1.42 6.68 2.25
N MET A 15 2.58 6.37 1.67
CA MET A 15 2.71 6.07 0.24
C MET A 15 1.80 4.90 -0.17
N ALA A 16 1.84 3.79 0.59
CA ALA A 16 1.01 2.62 0.32
C ALA A 16 -0.49 2.93 0.40
N ALA A 17 -0.93 3.68 1.42
CA ALA A 17 -2.33 4.09 1.55
C ALA A 17 -2.80 5.00 0.41
N ASN A 18 -1.92 5.86 -0.11
CA ASN A 18 -2.22 6.72 -1.25
C ASN A 18 -2.30 5.92 -2.56
N LEU A 19 -1.41 4.96 -2.78
CA LEU A 19 -1.49 4.03 -3.91
C LEU A 19 -2.82 3.25 -3.88
N ALA A 20 -3.17 2.67 -2.73
CA ALA A 20 -4.41 1.94 -2.56
C ALA A 20 -5.69 2.80 -2.68
N ARG A 21 -5.58 4.13 -2.71
CA ARG A 21 -6.71 5.03 -2.97
C ARG A 21 -6.95 5.30 -4.46
N LYS A 22 -5.94 5.09 -5.31
CA LYS A 22 -6.06 5.34 -6.76
C LYS A 22 -6.92 4.30 -7.47
N THR A 23 -6.90 3.05 -6.99
CA THR A 23 -7.69 1.98 -7.59
C THR A 23 -9.16 2.08 -7.16
N PRO A 24 -10.10 2.26 -8.11
CA PRO A 24 -11.53 2.26 -7.81
C PRO A 24 -11.98 0.86 -7.37
N GLY A 25 -12.88 0.78 -6.39
CA GLY A 25 -13.42 -0.50 -5.93
C GLY A 25 -14.20 -0.40 -4.62
N ARG A 26 -14.92 -1.48 -4.29
CA ARG A 26 -15.77 -1.57 -3.09
C ARG A 26 -14.98 -1.83 -1.81
N ASP A 27 -13.77 -2.36 -1.93
CA ASP A 27 -12.97 -2.76 -0.78
C ASP A 27 -12.55 -1.57 0.07
N SER A 28 -12.30 -1.83 1.36
CA SER A 28 -11.65 -0.82 2.21
C SER A 28 -10.16 -0.72 1.87
N ILE A 29 -9.55 0.44 2.13
CA ILE A 29 -8.08 0.62 1.96
C ILE A 29 -7.30 -0.46 2.73
N ARG A 30 -7.76 -0.80 3.94
CA ARG A 30 -7.14 -1.85 4.77
C ARG A 30 -7.22 -3.22 4.11
N LEU A 31 -8.36 -3.56 3.50
CA LEU A 31 -8.51 -4.84 2.80
C LEU A 31 -7.60 -4.90 1.57
N ARG A 32 -7.57 -3.83 0.77
CA ARG A 32 -6.68 -3.74 -0.40
C ARG A 32 -5.21 -3.93 -0.05
N LEU A 33 -4.74 -3.27 1.01
CA LEU A 33 -3.35 -3.43 1.49
C LEU A 33 -3.07 -4.84 2.02
N LYS A 34 -4.06 -5.51 2.63
CA LYS A 34 -3.91 -6.90 3.07
C LYS A 34 -3.86 -7.87 1.89
N THR A 35 -4.72 -7.70 0.89
CA THR A 35 -4.73 -8.54 -0.31
C THR A 35 -3.42 -8.39 -1.08
N ALA A 36 -2.98 -7.15 -1.32
CA ALA A 36 -1.70 -6.86 -1.98
C ALA A 36 -0.45 -7.38 -1.24
N ALA A 37 -0.57 -7.77 0.03
CA ALA A 37 0.53 -8.35 0.79
C ALA A 37 0.70 -9.86 0.55
N TRP A 38 -0.32 -10.53 -0.01
CA TRP A 38 -0.35 -11.99 -0.20
C TRP A 38 -0.67 -12.43 -1.64
N ASP A 39 -1.08 -11.49 -2.49
CA ASP A 39 -1.41 -11.72 -3.90
C ASP A 39 -0.55 -10.78 -4.77
N ASP A 40 0.49 -11.35 -5.36
CA ASP A 40 1.46 -10.63 -6.20
C ASP A 40 0.83 -10.09 -7.49
N ASP A 41 -0.17 -10.79 -8.04
CA ASP A 41 -0.88 -10.33 -9.24
C ASP A 41 -1.76 -9.13 -8.90
N TYR A 42 -2.43 -9.16 -7.75
CA TYR A 42 -3.17 -8.02 -7.23
C TYR A 42 -2.23 -6.83 -6.98
N LEU A 43 -1.07 -7.07 -6.35
CA LEU A 43 -0.06 -6.03 -6.13
C LEU A 43 0.44 -5.43 -7.45
N ALA A 44 0.76 -6.27 -8.43
CA ALA A 44 1.23 -5.82 -9.74
C ALA A 44 0.18 -4.97 -10.46
N ASN A 45 -1.10 -5.36 -10.38
CA ASN A 45 -2.20 -4.58 -10.94
C ASN A 45 -2.41 -3.26 -10.20
N LEU A 46 -2.26 -3.26 -8.87
CA LEU A 46 -2.36 -2.06 -8.04
C LEU A 46 -1.27 -1.03 -8.38
N ILE A 47 -0.04 -1.48 -8.67
CA ILE A 47 1.09 -0.61 -9.00
C ILE A 47 0.98 -0.05 -10.43
N LYS A 48 0.36 -0.78 -11.37
CA LYS A 48 0.18 -0.34 -12.77
C LYS A 48 -0.88 0.77 -12.94
N ALA A 49 -1.79 0.92 -11.97
CA ALA A 49 -2.94 1.83 -12.01
C ALA A 49 -2.55 3.30 -11.74
#